data_AF-A0A3D4HHE6-F1
#
_entry.id   AF-A0A3D4HHE6-F1
#
_cell.length_a   1.000
_cell.length_b   1.000
_cell.length_c   1.000
_cell.angle_alpha   90.00
_cell.angle_beta   90.00
_cell.angle_gamma   90.00
#
_symmetry.space_group_name_H-M   'P 1'
#
loop_
_entity.id
_entity.type
_entity.pdbx_description
1 polymer ?
#
loop_
_entity_poly.entity_id
_entity_poly.type
_entity_poly.pdbx_seq_one_letter_code
_entity_poly.pdbx_strand_id
1 'polypeptide(L)' 'MPTSDLKEKIRHLPQGPGVYLMKDRLGSLLYVGKAKNLRKRVASYFRKGKHYEGGQAKIASMVRLIYDVGVIEVKNEA' A
#
# COMPACT_ATOMS: atom_id res chain seq x y z
N MET A 1 8.31 4.18 13.17
CA MET A 1 7.57 5.30 12.53
C MET A 1 7.83 5.19 11.04
N PRO A 2 6.82 5.20 10.14
CA PRO A 2 7.10 5.27 8.72
C PRO A 2 7.80 6.60 8.44
N THR A 3 8.98 6.53 7.84
CA THR A 3 9.81 7.67 7.42
C THR A 3 8.97 8.63 6.57
N SER A 4 9.18 9.93 6.71
CA SER A 4 8.42 11.00 6.04
C SER A 4 8.24 10.75 4.53
N ASP A 5 9.21 10.08 3.92
CA ASP A 5 9.24 9.64 2.52
C ASP A 5 8.05 8.76 2.10
N LEU A 6 7.55 7.86 2.97
CA LEU A 6 6.47 6.94 2.58
C LEU A 6 5.15 7.69 2.37
N LYS A 7 4.84 8.68 3.21
CA LYS A 7 3.62 9.49 3.08
C LYS A 7 3.65 10.37 1.83
N GLU A 8 4.80 10.97 1.54
CA GLU A 8 5.05 11.73 0.31
C GLU A 8 4.89 10.82 -0.91
N LYS A 9 5.52 9.65 -0.90
CA LYS A 9 5.42 8.65 -1.97
C LYS A 9 3.97 8.26 -2.24
N ILE A 10 3.17 8.00 -1.19
CA ILE A 10 1.73 7.69 -1.30
C ILE A 10 0.94 8.84 -1.94
N ARG A 11 1.29 10.10 -1.64
CA ARG A 11 0.64 11.28 -2.24
C ARG A 11 0.95 11.43 -3.73
N HIS A 12 2.17 11.09 -4.12
CA HIS A 12 2.64 11.10 -5.51
C HIS A 12 2.24 9.85 -6.30
N LEU A 13 1.52 8.89 -5.69
CA LEU A 13 1.05 7.73 -6.43
C LEU A 13 0.04 8.11 -7.52
N PRO A 14 0.10 7.43 -8.67
CA PRO A 14 -0.86 7.60 -9.74
C PRO A 14 -2.27 7.20 -9.28
N GLN A 15 -3.28 7.90 -9.80
CA GLN A 15 -4.69 7.62 -9.52
C GLN A 15 -5.29 6.58 -10.48
N GLY A 16 -4.46 5.99 -11.35
CA GLY A 16 -4.86 5.00 -12.33
C GLY A 16 -4.83 3.55 -11.82
N PRO A 17 -5.21 2.60 -12.69
CA PRO A 17 -5.12 1.18 -12.41
C PRO A 17 -3.67 0.69 -12.37
N GLY A 18 -3.41 -0.29 -11.52
CA GLY A 18 -2.09 -0.86 -11.39
C GLY A 18 -1.98 -1.89 -10.28
N VAL A 19 -0.74 -2.32 -10.07
CA VAL A 19 -0.34 -3.25 -9.02
C VAL A 19 0.51 -2.51 -8.00
N TYR A 20 0.19 -2.62 -6.72
CA TYR A 20 1.00 -2.11 -5.62
C TYR A 20 1.74 -3.25 -4.93
N LEU A 21 2.98 -2.97 -4.53
CA LEU A 21 3.90 -3.88 -3.88
C LEU A 21 4.32 -3.27 -2.55
N MET A 22 4.12 -3.99 -1.45
CA MET A 22 4.54 -3.56 -0.13
C MET A 22 5.79 -4.33 0.26
N LYS A 23 6.83 -3.61 0.66
CA LYS A 23 8.14 -4.17 0.99
C LYS A 23 8.51 -3.87 2.43
N ASP A 24 9.23 -4.80 3.03
CA ASP A 24 9.86 -4.64 4.34
C ASP A 24 11.10 -3.72 4.25
N ARG A 25 11.68 -3.35 5.40
CA ARG A 25 12.93 -2.57 5.50
C ARG A 25 14.13 -3.21 4.78
N LEU A 26 14.12 -4.53 4.59
CA LEU A 26 15.14 -5.26 3.83
C LEU A 26 14.87 -5.33 2.32
N GLY A 27 13.78 -4.72 1.84
CA GLY A 27 13.37 -4.77 0.42
C GLY A 27 12.59 -6.04 0.04
N SER A 28 12.39 -6.97 0.97
CA SER A 28 11.60 -8.19 0.78
C SER A 28 10.14 -7.86 0.50
N LEU A 29 9.54 -8.51 -0.50
CA LEU A 29 8.13 -8.32 -0.86
C LEU A 29 7.22 -8.99 0.19
N LEU A 30 6.48 -8.17 0.94
CA LEU A 30 5.53 -8.63 1.96
C LEU A 30 4.14 -8.89 1.39
N TYR A 31 3.73 -8.06 0.43
CA TYR A 31 2.38 -8.11 -0.11
C TYR A 31 2.29 -7.50 -1.50
N VAL A 32 1.39 -8.04 -2.32
CA VAL A 32 1.07 -7.52 -3.64
C VAL A 32 -0.45 -7.47 -3.81
N GLY A 33 -0.95 -6.41 -4.43
CA GLY A 33 -2.36 -6.33 -4.79
C GLY A 33 -2.59 -5.45 -6.01
N LYS A 34 -3.69 -5.70 -6.71
CA LYS A 34 -4.14 -4.85 -7.82
C LYS A 34 -5.19 -3.85 -7.35
N ALA A 35 -5.24 -2.69 -7.99
CA ALA A 35 -6.26 -1.68 -7.73
C ALA A 35 -6.57 -0.88 -8.98
N LYS A 36 -7.84 -0.48 -9.14
CA LYS A 36 -8.28 0.50 -10.16
C LYS A 36 -7.76 1.91 -9.91
N ASN A 37 -7.51 2.22 -8.64
CA ASN A 37 -6.92 3.49 -8.21
C ASN A 37 -5.89 3.18 -7.12
N LEU A 38 -4.62 3.17 -7.53
CA LEU A 38 -3.50 2.83 -6.65
C LEU A 38 -3.43 3.76 -5.44
N ARG A 39 -3.49 5.07 -5.65
CA ARG A 39 -3.44 6.05 -4.55
C ARG A 39 -4.53 5.84 -3.51
N LYS A 40 -5.80 5.71 -3.91
CA LYS A 40 -6.93 5.49 -2.98
C LYS A 40 -6.77 4.17 -2.23
N ARG A 41 -6.36 3.10 -2.92
CA ARG A 41 -6.22 1.78 -2.30
C ARG A 41 -5.07 1.75 -1.29
N VAL A 42 -3.90 2.24 -1.67
CA VAL A 42 -2.73 2.29 -0.78
C VAL A 42 -3.03 3.20 0.43
N ALA A 43 -3.58 4.39 0.21
CA ALA A 43 -3.95 5.30 1.29
C ALA A 43 -4.96 4.70 2.28
N SER A 44 -5.84 3.78 1.83
CA SER A 44 -6.78 3.09 2.71
C SER A 44 -6.08 2.26 3.78
N TYR A 45 -4.93 1.65 3.48
CA TYR A 45 -4.17 0.84 4.45
C TYR A 45 -3.56 1.69 5.57
N PHE A 46 -3.19 2.93 5.25
CA PHE A 46 -2.57 3.86 6.20
C PHE A 46 -3.58 4.75 6.93
N ARG A 47 -4.88 4.64 6.61
CA ARG A 47 -5.94 5.38 7.30
C ARG A 47 -6.28 4.68 8.62
N LYS A 48 -6.07 5.36 9.74
CA LYS A 48 -6.41 4.87 11.09
C LYS A 48 -7.90 4.51 11.15
N GLY A 49 -8.21 3.32 11.69
CA GLY A 49 -9.58 2.88 12.01
C GLY A 49 -10.11 1.67 11.21
N LYS A 50 -9.83 1.56 9.91
CA LYS A 50 -10.55 0.57 9.06
C LYS A 50 -10.09 -0.89 9.16
N HIS A 51 -8.88 -1.17 9.66
CA HIS A 51 -8.31 -2.53 9.68
C HIS A 51 -8.35 -3.20 11.06
N TYR A 52 -8.86 -2.49 12.07
CA TYR A 52 -8.89 -2.97 13.46
C TYR A 52 -10.24 -3.58 13.85
N GLU A 53 -11.29 -3.33 13.07
CA GLU A 53 -12.64 -3.84 13.33
C GLU A 53 -12.96 -4.98 12.34
N GLY A 54 -13.07 -6.22 12.83
CA GLY A 54 -13.66 -7.34 12.07
C GLY A 54 -12.70 -8.27 11.31
N GLY A 55 -11.65 -8.79 11.95
CA GLY A 55 -10.95 -10.00 11.45
C GLY A 55 -9.69 -9.79 10.60
N GLN A 56 -9.21 -8.55 10.43
CA GLN A 56 -8.03 -8.23 9.60
C GLN A 56 -6.75 -7.93 10.40
N ALA A 57 -6.60 -8.51 11.59
CA ALA A 57 -5.42 -8.31 12.46
C ALA A 57 -4.09 -8.60 11.74
N LYS A 58 -4.09 -9.56 10.79
CA LYS A 58 -2.94 -9.88 9.94
C LYS A 58 -2.54 -8.71 9.03
N ILE A 59 -3.51 -8.02 8.43
CA ILE A 59 -3.28 -6.86 7.56
C ILE A 59 -2.78 -5.68 8.39
N ALA A 60 -3.38 -5.42 9.56
CA ALA A 60 -2.91 -4.37 10.46
C ALA A 60 -1.46 -4.61 10.92
N SER A 61 -1.10 -5.87 11.22
CA SER A 61 0.27 -6.24 11.61
C SER A 61 1.24 -6.11 10.43
N MET A 62 0.85 -6.57 9.24
CA MET A 62 1.62 -6.43 8.01
C MET A 62 1.88 -4.95 7.68
N VAL A 63 0.88 -4.07 7.81
CA VAL A 63 1.02 -2.64 7.55
C VAL A 63 2.08 -1.98 8.43
N ARG A 64 2.31 -2.50 9.64
CA ARG A 64 3.39 -2.02 10.54
C ARG A 64 4.79 -2.41 10.07
N LEU A 65 4.91 -3.47 9.29
CA LEU A 65 6.18 -3.95 8.72
C LEU A 65 6.52 -3.26 7.39
N ILE A 66 5.55 -2.59 6.77
CA ILE A 66 5.78 -1.90 5.50
C ILE A 66 6.75 -0.74 5.73
N TYR A 67 7.88 -0.82 5.03
CA TYR A 67 8.88 0.23 4.98
C TYR A 67 8.84 0.97 3.65
N ASP A 68 8.58 0.25 2.54
CA ASP A 68 8.48 0.83 1.20
C ASP A 68 7.26 0.34 0.44
N VAL A 69 6.74 1.20 -0.46
CA VAL A 69 5.67 0.85 -1.40
C VAL A 69 6.14 1.10 -2.82
N GLY A 70 6.13 0.06 -3.63
CA GLY A 70 6.28 0.11 -5.08
C GLY A 70 4.94 0.10 -5.77
N VAL A 71 4.87 0.71 -6.96
CA VAL A 71 3.70 0.63 -7.83
C VAL A 71 4.14 0.32 -9.26
N ILE A 72 3.31 -0.45 -9.95
CA ILE A 72 3.43 -0.74 -11.36
C ILE A 72 2.12 -0.28 -11.99
N GLU A 73 2.17 0.80 -12.76
CA GLU A 73 1.02 1.27 -13.53
C GLU A 73 0.75 0.30 -14.67
N VAL A 74 -0.52 -0.06 -14.84
CA VAL A 74 -0.95 -0.92 -15.96
C VAL A 74 -1.93 -0.14 -16.80
N LYS A 75 -1.75 -0.17 -18.13
CA LYS A 75 -2.51 0.68 -19.06
C LYS A 75 -3.91 0.16 -19.42
N ASN A 76 -4.33 -1.00 -18.95
CA ASN A 76 -5.68 -1.53 -19.23
C ASN A 76 -6.10 -2.58 -18.20
N GLU A 77 -7.33 -2.45 -17.68
CA GLU A 77 -8.14 -3.63 -17.32
C GLU A 77 -8.81 -4.00 -18.63
N ALA A 78 -8.32 -5.06 -19.30
CA ALA A 78 -9.04 -5.66 -20.42
C ALA A 78 -10.30 -6.36 -19.90
#